data_AF-A0A950DYT0-F1
#
_entry.id   AF-A0A950DYT0-F1
#
_cell.length_a   1.000
_cell.length_b   1.000
_cell.length_c   1.000
_cell.angle_alpha   90.00
_cell.angle_beta   90.00
_cell.angle_gamma   90.00
#
_symmetry.space_group_name_H-M   'P 1'
#
loop_
_entity.id
_entity.type
_entity.pdbx_description
1 polymer ?
#
loop_
_entity_poly.entity_id
_entity_poly.type
_entity_poly.pdbx_seq_one_letter_code
_entity_poly.pdbx_strand_id
1 'polypeptide(L)'
;MRDADVRAERPQVRADVRRRARRCHTWRDICQAAVAAALFLLAACASAPKHPGFYQEDGPPDRVPPDLLATPDAVPRDEPLSPNANRPYVALGRTYVPDISGKPFRQRGIASWYGRQFQGNRTASGEPYNMFAMTAAHPTLPIPTYARVTNLRDGRSVIVRINDRGPFVRDRIIDLSYAAAARLGLAGPGSGEVEVDRILPSQIAQGAPAAAPPQASPQPPSQMPSAPPPEAPVALSLAVAPPVPEPPAAVLPAPQPPPAQADTPVAQPGARWSVQLGAFRVDANAQALRDRLALLLSQPDAASVPAELRVPRIERQADLTRVLIGDTAQRAVALEWSRLLQRYLGRQTALFVR
;
A
#
# COMPACT_ATOMS: atom_id res chain seq x y z
N MET A 1 104.81 -32.93 13.77
CA MET A 1 105.50 -31.70 14.21
C MET A 1 104.90 -30.56 13.43
N ARG A 2 104.07 -29.73 14.09
CA ARG A 2 103.54 -28.40 13.65
C ARG A 2 102.65 -28.45 12.39
N ASP A 3 101.69 -27.58 12.12
CA ASP A 3 100.87 -26.56 12.79
C ASP A 3 99.74 -26.30 11.74
N ALA A 4 98.49 -26.06 12.13
CA ALA A 4 97.80 -24.75 12.00
C ALA A 4 98.22 -23.96 10.74
N ASP A 5 97.35 -23.48 9.86
CA ASP A 5 96.09 -22.74 9.98
C ASP A 5 95.65 -22.49 8.50
N VAL A 6 94.39 -22.37 8.10
CA VAL A 6 93.72 -21.10 7.72
C VAL A 6 92.48 -21.57 6.92
N ARG A 7 91.26 -21.59 7.47
CA ARG A 7 90.29 -20.49 7.59
C ARG A 7 89.96 -19.77 6.26
N ALA A 8 88.65 -19.72 5.96
CA ALA A 8 87.95 -18.73 5.14
C ALA A 8 87.60 -19.05 3.67
N GLU A 9 86.54 -19.85 3.48
CA GLU A 9 85.62 -19.76 2.33
C GLU A 9 84.26 -20.35 2.77
N ARG A 10 83.05 -19.78 2.64
CA ARG A 10 82.53 -18.47 2.22
C ARG A 10 81.18 -18.27 2.95
N PRO A 11 81.01 -17.29 3.86
CA PRO A 11 79.73 -17.01 4.52
C PRO A 11 78.63 -16.49 3.58
N GLN A 12 78.96 -16.13 2.34
CA GLN A 12 78.00 -15.55 1.39
C GLN A 12 76.96 -16.55 0.84
N VAL A 13 77.31 -17.83 0.64
CA VAL A 13 76.38 -18.79 0.01
C VAL A 13 75.22 -19.17 0.96
N ARG A 14 75.49 -19.29 2.27
CA ARG A 14 74.45 -19.58 3.27
C ARG A 14 73.52 -18.39 3.54
N ALA A 15 73.99 -17.15 3.35
CA ALA A 15 73.17 -15.96 3.49
C ALA A 15 72.16 -15.82 2.33
N ASP A 16 72.56 -16.21 1.12
CA ASP A 16 71.74 -16.02 -0.09
C ASP A 16 70.57 -17.02 -0.18
N VAL A 17 70.79 -18.27 0.26
CA VAL A 17 69.71 -19.29 0.38
C VAL A 17 68.67 -18.88 1.42
N ARG A 18 69.08 -18.31 2.56
CA ARG A 18 68.16 -17.80 3.59
C ARG A 18 67.40 -16.55 3.16
N ARG A 19 67.99 -15.69 2.31
CA ARG A 19 67.30 -14.52 1.72
C ARG A 19 66.26 -14.94 0.67
N ARG A 20 66.53 -15.96 -0.14
CA ARG A 20 65.55 -16.51 -1.10
C ARG A 20 64.35 -17.18 -0.41
N ALA A 21 64.57 -17.96 0.65
CA ALA A 21 63.49 -18.59 1.41
C ALA A 21 62.56 -17.57 2.11
N ARG A 22 63.11 -16.48 2.67
CA ARG A 22 62.31 -15.40 3.29
C ARG A 22 61.50 -14.60 2.27
N ARG A 23 62.01 -14.40 1.04
CA ARG A 23 61.27 -13.74 -0.05
C ARG A 23 60.05 -14.55 -0.52
N CYS A 24 60.12 -15.88 -0.48
CA CYS A 24 59.00 -16.75 -0.86
C CYS A 24 57.86 -16.77 0.17
N HIS A 25 58.14 -16.60 1.46
CA HIS A 25 57.09 -16.40 2.47
C HIS A 25 56.43 -15.03 2.32
N THR A 26 57.22 -13.95 2.16
CA THR A 26 56.64 -12.61 1.96
C THR A 26 55.77 -12.51 0.72
N TRP A 27 56.08 -13.22 -0.37
CA TRP A 27 55.21 -13.23 -1.56
C TRP A 27 53.91 -14.03 -1.37
N ARG A 28 53.95 -15.15 -0.62
CA ARG A 28 52.72 -15.89 -0.27
C ARG A 28 51.81 -15.07 0.64
N ASP A 29 52.39 -14.38 1.63
CA ASP A 29 51.63 -13.54 2.56
C ASP A 29 51.01 -12.32 1.86
N ILE A 30 51.75 -11.70 0.92
CA ILE A 30 51.22 -10.59 0.10
C ILE A 30 50.11 -11.08 -0.85
N CYS A 31 50.26 -12.25 -1.48
CA CYS A 31 49.20 -12.82 -2.31
C CYS A 31 47.96 -13.21 -1.48
N GLN A 32 48.13 -13.77 -0.28
CA GLN A 32 47.01 -14.10 0.60
C GLN A 32 46.30 -12.84 1.11
N ALA A 33 47.04 -11.80 1.48
CA ALA A 33 46.45 -10.51 1.86
C ALA A 33 45.71 -9.83 0.69
N ALA A 34 46.24 -9.90 -0.53
CA ALA A 34 45.59 -9.36 -1.73
C ALA A 34 44.30 -10.12 -2.08
N VAL A 35 44.29 -11.45 -1.97
CA VAL A 35 43.08 -12.27 -2.19
C VAL A 35 42.04 -12.01 -1.10
N ALA A 36 42.44 -11.88 0.16
CA ALA A 36 41.53 -11.52 1.25
C ALA A 36 40.94 -10.11 1.06
N ALA A 37 41.75 -9.12 0.66
CA ALA A 37 41.27 -7.78 0.35
C ALA A 37 40.30 -7.75 -0.84
N ALA A 38 40.56 -8.54 -1.89
CA ALA A 38 39.66 -8.69 -3.03
C ALA A 38 38.33 -9.36 -2.65
N LEU A 39 38.34 -10.36 -1.77
CA LEU A 39 37.14 -11.00 -1.24
C LEU A 39 36.32 -10.05 -0.34
N PHE A 40 36.98 -9.20 0.46
CA PHE A 40 36.31 -8.16 1.24
C PHE A 40 35.70 -7.06 0.37
N LEU A 41 36.38 -6.65 -0.71
CA LEU A 41 35.87 -5.67 -1.67
C LEU A 41 34.66 -6.22 -2.47
N LEU A 42 34.66 -7.51 -2.82
CA LEU A 42 33.53 -8.15 -3.50
C LEU A 42 32.31 -8.35 -2.57
N ALA A 43 32.51 -8.60 -1.28
CA ALA A 43 31.43 -8.69 -0.30
C ALA A 43 30.75 -7.32 -0.02
N ALA A 44 31.49 -6.21 -0.20
CA ALA A 44 30.94 -4.86 -0.04
C ALA A 44 29.98 -4.44 -1.18
N CYS A 45 29.99 -5.14 -2.32
CA CYS A 45 29.08 -4.87 -3.44
C CYS A 45 27.79 -5.71 -3.41
N ALA A 46 27.65 -6.66 -2.48
CA ALA A 46 26.45 -7.50 -2.35
C ALA A 46 25.33 -6.88 -1.48
N SER A 47 25.44 -5.59 -1.14
CA SER A 47 24.29 -4.85 -0.59
C SER A 47 23.31 -4.56 -1.72
N ALA A 48 22.37 -5.49 -1.92
CA ALA A 48 21.19 -5.24 -2.73
C ALA A 48 20.56 -3.89 -2.29
N PRO A 49 20.14 -3.03 -3.22
CA PRO A 49 19.44 -1.82 -2.84
C PRO A 49 18.20 -2.23 -2.05
N LYS A 50 18.17 -1.88 -0.76
CA LYS A 50 16.91 -1.86 -0.01
C LYS A 50 16.02 -0.92 -0.80
N HIS A 51 15.06 -1.47 -1.54
CA HIS A 51 13.93 -0.68 -2.01
C HIS A 51 13.35 -0.01 -0.77
N PRO A 52 13.39 1.34 -0.65
CA PRO A 52 12.68 1.99 0.41
C PRO A 52 11.20 1.73 0.12
N GLY A 53 10.61 0.78 0.85
CA GLY A 53 9.16 0.69 0.89
C GLY A 53 8.70 2.01 1.47
N PHE A 54 8.19 2.87 0.60
CA PHE A 54 7.81 4.27 0.81
C PHE A 54 6.73 4.46 1.90
N TYR A 55 6.43 3.44 2.72
CA TYR A 55 5.39 3.42 3.74
C TYR A 55 5.73 2.51 4.95
N GLN A 56 6.90 1.86 5.00
CA GLN A 56 7.20 0.87 6.07
C GLN A 56 7.46 1.49 7.45
N GLU A 57 7.83 2.78 7.49
CA GLU A 57 8.09 3.58 8.70
C GLU A 57 7.07 4.74 8.85
N ASP A 58 6.06 4.80 7.97
CA ASP A 58 5.17 5.95 7.86
C ASP A 58 3.86 5.76 8.61
N GLY A 59 3.29 6.85 9.13
CA GLY A 59 2.12 6.76 9.99
C GLY A 59 1.62 8.10 10.53
N PRO A 60 0.75 8.07 11.56
CA PRO A 60 0.14 9.29 12.11
C PRO A 60 1.21 10.22 12.73
N PRO A 61 0.91 11.50 12.98
CA PRO A 61 1.85 12.39 13.70
C PRO A 61 2.19 11.82 15.09
N ASP A 62 3.38 12.17 15.60
CA ASP A 62 3.78 11.81 16.99
C ASP A 62 2.83 12.38 18.02
N ARG A 63 2.38 13.60 17.75
CA ARG A 63 1.44 14.33 18.59
C ARG A 63 0.31 14.84 17.72
N VAL A 64 -0.90 14.38 18.00
CA VAL A 64 -2.12 14.89 17.39
C VAL A 64 -2.54 16.16 18.13
N PRO A 65 -2.71 17.31 17.44
CA PRO A 65 -3.27 18.51 18.05
C PRO A 65 -4.69 18.23 18.60
N PRO A 66 -5.04 18.73 19.79
CA PRO A 66 -6.33 18.45 20.41
C PRO A 66 -7.51 18.99 19.60
N ASP A 67 -7.29 20.02 18.79
CA ASP A 67 -8.25 20.73 17.95
C ASP A 67 -8.20 20.28 16.48
N LEU A 68 -7.54 19.17 16.15
CA LEU A 68 -7.40 18.69 14.77
C LEU A 68 -8.75 18.59 14.03
N LEU A 69 -9.79 18.10 14.71
CA LEU A 69 -11.12 17.95 14.11
C LEU A 69 -11.83 19.29 13.87
N ALA A 70 -11.39 20.37 14.52
CA ALA A 70 -11.89 21.73 14.31
C ALA A 70 -11.16 22.46 13.18
N THR A 71 -10.17 21.82 12.52
CA THR A 71 -9.47 22.42 11.38
C THR A 71 -10.48 22.74 10.27
N PRO A 72 -10.64 24.01 9.86
CA PRO A 72 -11.62 24.40 8.86
C PRO A 72 -11.29 23.79 7.50
N ASP A 73 -12.32 23.59 6.68
CA ASP A 73 -12.16 23.19 5.29
C ASP A 73 -11.23 24.13 4.52
N ALA A 74 -10.62 23.62 3.44
CA ALA A 74 -9.93 24.48 2.49
C ALA A 74 -10.94 25.44 1.87
N VAL A 75 -10.68 26.75 1.94
CA VAL A 75 -11.53 27.78 1.32
C VAL A 75 -11.25 27.81 -0.18
N PRO A 76 -12.22 27.45 -1.04
CA PRO A 76 -12.03 27.48 -2.49
C PRO A 76 -11.74 28.90 -2.99
N ARG A 77 -10.76 29.01 -3.88
CA ARG A 77 -10.35 30.24 -4.55
C ARG A 77 -10.14 29.94 -6.03
N ASP A 78 -10.46 30.92 -6.87
CA ASP A 78 -10.08 30.86 -8.28
C ASP A 78 -8.61 31.28 -8.40
N GLU A 79 -7.73 30.30 -8.43
CA GLU A 79 -6.28 30.48 -8.44
C GLU A 79 -5.71 30.11 -9.80
N PRO A 80 -4.71 30.85 -10.32
CA PRO A 80 -4.02 30.48 -11.54
C PRO A 80 -3.39 29.08 -11.43
N LEU A 81 -3.62 28.24 -12.44
CA LEU A 81 -3.02 26.91 -12.50
C LEU A 81 -1.50 26.98 -12.61
N SER A 82 -0.79 26.13 -11.87
CA SER A 82 0.68 26.03 -11.94
C SER A 82 1.13 25.51 -13.30
N PRO A 83 1.93 26.25 -14.08
CA PRO A 83 2.38 25.81 -15.40
C PRO A 83 3.28 24.57 -15.37
N ASN A 84 3.99 24.36 -14.25
CA ASN A 84 4.93 23.24 -14.09
C ASN A 84 4.22 22.01 -13.55
N ALA A 85 3.37 22.16 -12.53
CA ALA A 85 2.70 21.03 -11.89
C ALA A 85 1.68 20.34 -12.82
N ASN A 86 1.19 21.04 -13.84
CA ASN A 86 0.15 20.55 -14.75
C ASN A 86 0.69 20.00 -16.08
N ARG A 87 2.00 19.85 -16.24
CA ARG A 87 2.58 19.17 -17.41
C ARG A 87 2.35 17.66 -17.33
N PRO A 88 2.26 16.95 -18.47
CA PRO A 88 2.34 15.51 -18.49
C PRO A 88 3.61 15.03 -17.78
N TYR A 89 3.49 13.96 -17.00
CA TYR A 89 4.60 13.43 -16.19
C TYR A 89 4.55 11.90 -16.14
N VAL A 90 5.68 11.29 -15.74
CA VAL A 90 5.80 9.84 -15.58
C VAL A 90 6.06 9.54 -14.11
N ALA A 91 5.28 8.61 -13.56
CA ALA A 91 5.48 8.09 -12.20
C ALA A 91 5.31 6.56 -12.22
N LEU A 92 6.23 5.84 -11.58
CA LEU A 92 6.26 4.36 -11.53
C LEU A 92 6.07 3.68 -12.91
N GLY A 93 6.68 4.25 -13.96
CA GLY A 93 6.60 3.71 -15.32
C GLY A 93 5.27 3.97 -16.06
N ARG A 94 4.39 4.81 -15.52
CA ARG A 94 3.11 5.20 -16.13
C ARG A 94 3.07 6.69 -16.43
N THR A 95 2.53 7.04 -17.58
CA THR A 95 2.31 8.44 -17.99
C THR A 95 0.98 8.94 -17.46
N TYR A 96 0.98 10.11 -16.85
CA TYR A 96 -0.20 10.81 -16.35
C TYR A 96 -0.31 12.17 -17.04
N VAL A 97 -1.53 12.53 -17.43
CA VAL A 97 -1.85 13.82 -18.07
C VAL A 97 -2.88 14.54 -17.20
N PRO A 98 -2.52 15.64 -16.53
CA PRO A 98 -3.47 16.45 -15.77
C PRO A 98 -4.59 17.02 -16.67
N ASP A 99 -5.83 16.95 -16.21
CA ASP A 99 -7.01 17.43 -16.95
C ASP A 99 -7.25 18.92 -16.72
N ILE A 100 -6.55 19.73 -17.50
CA ILE A 100 -6.67 21.20 -17.49
C ILE A 100 -7.87 21.73 -18.30
N SER A 101 -8.78 20.87 -18.78
CA SER A 101 -9.90 21.29 -19.65
C SER A 101 -10.94 22.17 -18.97
N GLY A 102 -10.92 22.26 -17.62
CA GLY A 102 -11.89 23.02 -16.84
C GLY A 102 -13.26 22.35 -16.73
N LYS A 103 -13.40 21.10 -17.19
CA LYS A 103 -14.66 20.35 -17.12
C LYS A 103 -14.97 19.88 -15.68
N PRO A 104 -16.25 19.63 -15.38
CA PRO A 104 -16.65 18.93 -14.17
C PRO A 104 -15.92 17.59 -14.06
N PHE A 105 -15.53 17.22 -12.84
CA PHE A 105 -14.87 15.95 -12.57
C PHE A 105 -15.52 15.32 -11.35
N ARG A 106 -15.92 14.06 -11.49
CA ARG A 106 -16.42 13.24 -10.39
C ARG A 106 -15.86 11.82 -10.52
N GLN A 107 -15.28 11.30 -9.44
CA GLN A 107 -14.72 9.95 -9.40
C GLN A 107 -15.00 9.29 -8.05
N ARG A 108 -15.35 7.99 -8.08
CA ARG A 108 -15.42 7.14 -6.89
C ARG A 108 -14.24 6.18 -6.84
N GLY A 109 -13.77 5.87 -5.64
CA GLY A 109 -12.66 4.95 -5.44
C GLY A 109 -12.08 5.02 -4.03
N ILE A 110 -10.93 4.38 -3.83
CA ILE A 110 -10.29 4.33 -2.51
C ILE A 110 -9.48 5.59 -2.26
N ALA A 111 -9.72 6.23 -1.12
CA ALA A 111 -8.83 7.24 -0.54
C ALA A 111 -7.87 6.60 0.46
N SER A 112 -6.66 7.15 0.57
CA SER A 112 -5.81 6.99 1.74
C SER A 112 -5.27 8.33 2.22
N TRP A 113 -4.21 8.35 3.01
CA TRP A 113 -3.56 9.58 3.47
C TRP A 113 -2.05 9.40 3.61
N TYR A 114 -1.31 10.49 3.42
CA TYR A 114 0.15 10.52 3.58
C TYR A 114 0.53 10.68 5.06
N GLY A 115 1.48 9.88 5.53
CA GLY A 115 1.92 9.94 6.91
C GLY A 115 3.03 10.96 7.16
N ARG A 116 3.56 10.89 8.38
CA ARG A 116 4.53 11.82 8.97
C ARG A 116 5.81 11.99 8.16
N GLN A 117 6.29 10.97 7.46
CA GLN A 117 7.58 11.07 6.73
C GLN A 117 7.54 12.12 5.61
N PHE A 118 6.34 12.52 5.17
CA PHE A 118 6.15 13.53 4.15
C PHE A 118 6.16 14.95 4.70
N GLN A 119 5.99 15.13 6.01
CA GLN A 119 5.88 16.44 6.64
C GLN A 119 7.07 17.34 6.27
N GLY A 120 6.79 18.49 5.68
CA GLY A 120 7.80 19.47 5.25
C GLY A 120 8.43 19.21 3.87
N ASN A 121 8.19 18.06 3.24
CA ASN A 121 8.67 17.79 1.89
C ASN A 121 7.92 18.65 0.87
N ARG A 122 8.58 18.98 -0.25
CA ARG A 122 7.94 19.76 -1.32
C ARG A 122 6.90 18.90 -2.06
N THR A 123 5.70 19.44 -2.20
CA THR A 123 4.66 18.89 -3.07
C THR A 123 4.91 19.29 -4.53
N ALA A 124 4.12 18.75 -5.46
CA ALA A 124 4.14 19.17 -6.86
C ALA A 124 3.75 20.64 -7.10
N SER A 125 2.98 21.27 -6.19
CA SER A 125 2.78 22.73 -6.24
C SER A 125 4.04 23.52 -5.87
N GLY A 126 5.00 22.88 -5.20
CA GLY A 126 6.22 23.49 -4.65
C GLY A 126 6.09 23.93 -3.19
N GLU A 127 4.88 23.87 -2.62
CA GLU A 127 4.63 24.17 -1.21
C GLU A 127 5.13 23.02 -0.32
N PRO A 128 5.61 23.29 0.91
CA PRO A 128 5.88 22.23 1.87
C PRO A 128 4.59 21.53 2.28
N TYR A 129 4.58 20.19 2.27
CA TYR A 129 3.46 19.41 2.76
C TYR A 129 3.26 19.64 4.26
N ASN A 130 2.01 19.91 4.64
CA ASN A 130 1.58 20.04 6.02
C ASN A 130 0.43 19.07 6.28
N MET A 131 0.69 18.06 7.09
CA MET A 131 -0.27 17.02 7.47
C MET A 131 -1.49 17.57 8.21
N PHE A 132 -1.39 18.77 8.78
CA PHE A 132 -2.47 19.46 9.48
C PHE A 132 -3.25 20.46 8.60
N ALA A 133 -2.86 20.65 7.34
CA ALA A 133 -3.59 21.48 6.39
C ALA A 133 -4.65 20.68 5.63
N MET A 134 -5.72 21.30 5.14
CA MET A 134 -6.75 20.64 4.32
C MET A 134 -6.30 20.50 2.86
N THR A 135 -5.38 19.57 2.62
CA THR A 135 -4.76 19.34 1.31
C THR A 135 -4.86 17.86 0.89
N ALA A 136 -4.66 17.59 -0.40
CA ALA A 136 -4.63 16.23 -0.94
C ALA A 136 -3.78 16.15 -2.21
N ALA A 137 -3.32 14.94 -2.53
CA ALA A 137 -2.73 14.61 -3.82
C ALA A 137 -3.74 13.89 -4.72
N HIS A 138 -3.73 14.23 -6.00
CA HIS A 138 -4.49 13.52 -7.02
C HIS A 138 -3.64 13.33 -8.30
N PRO A 139 -3.77 12.20 -9.03
CA PRO A 139 -2.91 11.93 -10.19
C PRO A 139 -3.11 12.91 -11.35
N THR A 140 -4.35 13.34 -11.58
CA THR A 140 -4.73 14.09 -12.80
C THR A 140 -5.54 15.37 -12.55
N LEU A 141 -5.93 15.70 -11.31
CA LEU A 141 -6.67 16.95 -11.07
C LEU A 141 -5.68 18.11 -11.17
N PRO A 142 -6.02 19.24 -11.80
CA PRO A 142 -5.08 20.34 -11.93
C PRO A 142 -4.64 20.89 -10.57
N ILE A 143 -3.43 21.44 -10.52
CA ILE A 143 -2.86 22.08 -9.33
C ILE A 143 -2.73 23.59 -9.57
N PRO A 144 -3.17 24.45 -8.64
CA PRO A 144 -4.11 24.13 -7.56
C PRO A 144 -5.52 23.92 -8.11
N THR A 145 -6.29 23.03 -7.48
CA THR A 145 -7.76 23.01 -7.58
C THR A 145 -8.36 22.64 -6.23
N TYR A 146 -9.67 22.75 -6.09
CA TYR A 146 -10.38 22.35 -4.89
C TYR A 146 -11.31 21.20 -5.20
N ALA A 147 -11.44 20.28 -4.24
CA ALA A 147 -12.33 19.14 -4.37
C ALA A 147 -13.09 18.91 -3.07
N ARG A 148 -14.37 18.58 -3.20
CA ARG A 148 -15.16 17.98 -2.13
C ARG A 148 -14.88 16.49 -2.14
N VAL A 149 -14.52 15.95 -0.98
CA VAL A 149 -14.30 14.53 -0.78
C VAL A 149 -15.31 14.04 0.22
N THR A 150 -16.13 13.06 -0.18
CA THR A 150 -17.22 12.51 0.62
C THR A 150 -16.92 11.06 0.96
N ASN A 151 -16.95 10.71 2.23
CA ASN A 151 -16.87 9.33 2.70
C ASN A 151 -18.17 8.61 2.36
N LEU A 152 -18.11 7.57 1.52
CA LEU A 152 -19.31 6.86 1.08
C LEU A 152 -19.93 5.99 2.18
N ARG A 153 -19.19 5.71 3.26
CA ARG A 153 -19.67 4.91 4.38
C ARG A 153 -20.66 5.65 5.27
N ASP A 154 -20.40 6.94 5.54
CA ASP A 154 -21.15 7.72 6.53
C ASP A 154 -21.53 9.14 6.06
N GLY A 155 -21.26 9.48 4.80
CA GLY A 155 -21.69 10.73 4.17
C GLY A 155 -20.96 11.98 4.64
N ARG A 156 -19.97 11.86 5.54
CA ARG A 156 -19.11 12.98 5.93
C ARG A 156 -18.37 13.51 4.70
N SER A 157 -18.24 14.83 4.62
CA SER A 157 -17.48 15.46 3.54
C SER A 157 -16.54 16.53 4.07
N VAL A 158 -15.47 16.75 3.32
CA VAL A 158 -14.48 17.80 3.54
C VAL A 158 -14.14 18.46 2.22
N ILE A 159 -13.71 19.72 2.25
CA ILE A 159 -13.14 20.38 1.09
C ILE A 159 -11.62 20.47 1.28
N VAL A 160 -10.89 20.02 0.26
CA VAL A 160 -9.43 20.01 0.23
C VAL A 160 -8.90 20.77 -0.98
N ARG A 161 -7.71 21.34 -0.84
CA ARG A 161 -6.93 21.89 -1.95
C ARG A 161 -6.01 20.80 -2.51
N ILE A 162 -6.10 20.54 -3.81
CA ILE A 162 -5.20 19.65 -4.53
C ILE A 162 -3.90 20.40 -4.78
N ASN A 163 -2.83 19.98 -4.12
CA ASN A 163 -1.52 20.63 -4.24
C ASN A 163 -0.38 19.64 -4.53
N ASP A 164 -0.68 18.36 -4.69
CA ASP A 164 0.33 17.33 -4.95
C ASP A 164 -0.13 16.23 -5.94
N ARG A 165 0.81 15.37 -6.35
CA ARG A 165 0.60 14.27 -7.30
C ARG A 165 0.68 12.90 -6.62
N GLY A 166 -0.09 11.97 -7.14
CA GLY A 166 -0.32 10.64 -6.54
C GLY A 166 -1.76 10.50 -6.09
N PRO A 167 -2.18 9.35 -5.54
CA PRO A 167 -1.42 8.11 -5.34
C PRO A 167 -1.00 7.42 -6.65
N PHE A 168 0.10 6.66 -6.59
CA PHE A 168 0.57 5.81 -7.70
C PHE A 168 0.43 4.30 -7.40
N VAL A 169 -0.18 3.96 -6.27
CA VAL A 169 -0.52 2.59 -5.91
C VAL A 169 -1.86 2.23 -6.55
N ARG A 170 -1.99 0.99 -7.06
CA ARG A 170 -3.22 0.53 -7.71
C ARG A 170 -4.43 0.69 -6.78
N ASP A 171 -5.56 1.06 -7.37
CA ASP A 171 -6.90 1.18 -6.77
C ASP A 171 -7.17 2.41 -5.89
N ARG A 172 -6.14 3.22 -5.57
CA ARG A 172 -6.34 4.50 -4.88
C ARG A 172 -6.49 5.66 -5.85
N ILE A 173 -7.41 6.56 -5.55
CA ILE A 173 -7.72 7.71 -6.40
C ILE A 173 -7.24 9.03 -5.80
N ILE A 174 -7.11 9.10 -4.48
CA ILE A 174 -6.72 10.33 -3.76
C ILE A 174 -6.00 9.96 -2.46
N ASP A 175 -4.97 10.72 -2.12
CA ASP A 175 -4.28 10.60 -0.83
C ASP A 175 -4.42 11.95 -0.10
N LEU A 176 -5.08 11.92 1.05
CA LEU A 176 -5.43 13.09 1.85
C LEU A 176 -4.31 13.48 2.82
N SER A 177 -4.35 14.71 3.34
CA SER A 177 -3.62 15.06 4.55
C SER A 177 -4.20 14.34 5.78
N TYR A 178 -3.42 14.26 6.86
CA TYR A 178 -3.88 13.65 8.10
C TYR A 178 -5.10 14.39 8.70
N ALA A 179 -5.12 15.73 8.68
CA ALA A 179 -6.29 16.51 9.14
C ALA A 179 -7.55 16.21 8.33
N ALA A 180 -7.44 16.20 6.99
CA ALA A 180 -8.57 15.89 6.12
C ALA A 180 -9.07 14.46 6.35
N ALA A 181 -8.16 13.49 6.45
CA ALA A 181 -8.50 12.10 6.75
C ALA A 181 -9.12 11.93 8.14
N ALA A 182 -8.67 12.68 9.16
CA ALA A 182 -9.24 12.62 10.51
C ALA A 182 -10.69 13.12 10.51
N ARG A 183 -10.95 14.28 9.90
CA ARG A 183 -12.31 14.84 9.77
C ARG A 183 -13.24 13.95 8.94
N LEU A 184 -12.71 13.36 7.87
CA LEU A 184 -13.44 12.40 7.02
C LEU A 184 -13.59 11.00 7.67
N GLY A 185 -12.85 10.74 8.76
CA GLY A 185 -12.86 9.48 9.51
C GLY A 185 -12.12 8.32 8.88
N LEU A 186 -11.14 8.62 8.03
CA LEU A 186 -10.24 7.66 7.40
C LEU A 186 -8.90 7.52 8.14
N ALA A 187 -8.58 8.42 9.09
CA ALA A 187 -7.32 8.35 9.84
C ALA A 187 -7.14 7.04 10.62
N GLY A 188 -8.20 6.55 11.28
CA GLY A 188 -8.18 5.29 12.02
C GLY A 188 -8.08 4.06 11.10
N PRO A 189 -8.99 3.90 10.13
CA PRO A 189 -8.98 2.80 9.16
C PRO A 189 -7.79 2.79 8.19
N GLY A 190 -7.15 3.94 7.97
CA GLY A 190 -6.05 4.11 7.00
C GLY A 190 -6.51 4.40 5.57
N SER A 191 -7.66 3.86 5.17
CA SER A 191 -8.25 4.04 3.84
C SER A 191 -9.77 3.86 3.87
N GLY A 192 -10.45 4.26 2.79
CA GLY A 192 -11.89 4.02 2.63
C GLY A 192 -12.42 4.49 1.28
N GLU A 193 -13.64 4.06 0.95
CA GLU A 193 -14.32 4.48 -0.27
C GLU A 193 -14.80 5.93 -0.17
N VAL A 194 -14.47 6.72 -1.19
CA VAL A 194 -14.87 8.12 -1.30
C VAL A 194 -15.42 8.46 -2.68
N GLU A 195 -16.18 9.54 -2.74
CA GLU A 195 -16.44 10.29 -3.97
C GLU A 195 -15.65 11.61 -3.93
N VAL A 196 -14.92 11.88 -5.00
CA VAL A 196 -14.17 13.12 -5.23
C VAL A 196 -14.92 13.93 -6.28
N ASP A 197 -15.33 15.15 -5.94
CA ASP A 197 -16.02 16.09 -6.82
C ASP A 197 -15.24 17.40 -6.92
N ARG A 198 -14.83 17.79 -8.13
CA ARG A 198 -14.04 19.02 -8.36
C ARG A 198 -14.94 20.24 -8.23
N ILE A 199 -14.48 21.23 -7.46
CA ILE A 199 -15.11 22.54 -7.37
C ILE A 199 -14.57 23.43 -8.50
N LEU A 200 -15.48 23.91 -9.35
CA LEU A 200 -15.17 24.75 -10.51
C LEU A 200 -15.15 26.25 -10.13
N PRO A 201 -14.37 27.08 -10.84
CA PRO A 201 -14.36 28.54 -10.63
C PRO A 201 -15.74 29.19 -10.64
N SER A 202 -16.64 28.74 -11.53
CA SER A 202 -18.02 29.23 -11.59
C SER A 202 -18.81 28.95 -10.31
N GLN A 203 -18.58 27.81 -9.66
CA GLN A 203 -19.21 27.47 -8.38
C GLN A 203 -18.62 28.32 -7.25
N ILE A 204 -17.31 28.59 -7.27
CA ILE A 204 -16.65 29.48 -6.30
C ILE A 204 -17.24 30.89 -6.38
N ALA A 205 -17.40 31.43 -7.59
CA ALA A 205 -18.01 32.74 -7.83
C ALA A 205 -19.47 32.83 -7.33
N GLN A 206 -20.19 31.71 -7.32
CA GLN A 206 -21.56 31.59 -6.81
C GLN A 206 -21.62 31.31 -5.30
N GLY A 207 -20.48 31.33 -4.60
CA GLY A 207 -20.41 31.10 -3.15
C GLY A 207 -20.47 29.62 -2.77
N ALA A 208 -19.81 28.74 -3.54
CA ALA A 208 -19.74 27.29 -3.30
C ALA A 208 -19.71 26.97 -1.79
N PRO A 209 -20.68 26.19 -1.27
CA PRO A 209 -20.87 26.07 0.16
C PRO A 209 -19.71 25.34 0.83
N ALA A 210 -19.29 25.84 2.00
CA ALA A 210 -18.60 25.07 3.04
C ALA A 210 -19.29 23.71 3.22
N ALA A 211 -18.57 22.64 3.56
CA ALA A 211 -19.07 21.27 3.50
C ALA A 211 -20.41 21.02 4.21
N ALA A 212 -21.52 21.29 3.54
CA ALA A 212 -22.85 20.82 3.92
C ALA A 212 -22.99 19.36 3.44
N PRO A 213 -23.66 18.48 4.22
CA PRO A 213 -24.02 17.15 3.75
C PRO A 213 -24.81 17.27 2.45
N PRO A 214 -24.74 16.28 1.54
CA PRO A 214 -25.33 16.39 0.22
C PRO A 214 -26.82 16.66 0.35
N GLN A 215 -27.23 17.89 0.01
CA GLN A 215 -28.56 18.06 -0.56
C GLN A 215 -28.52 17.27 -1.86
N ALA A 216 -29.29 16.18 -1.88
CA ALA A 216 -29.63 15.49 -3.11
C ALA A 216 -30.00 16.56 -4.14
N SER A 217 -29.23 16.67 -5.22
CA SER A 217 -29.72 17.36 -6.40
C SER A 217 -31.08 16.74 -6.73
N PRO A 218 -32.13 17.52 -7.03
CA PRO A 218 -33.41 16.95 -7.40
C PRO A 218 -33.20 16.17 -8.69
N GLN A 219 -33.13 14.84 -8.56
CA GLN A 219 -33.47 13.99 -9.69
C GLN A 219 -34.93 14.32 -10.02
N PRO A 220 -35.26 14.67 -11.27
CA PRO A 220 -36.65 14.70 -11.69
C PRO A 220 -37.28 13.35 -11.31
N PRO A 221 -38.48 13.31 -10.72
CA PRO A 221 -39.07 12.05 -10.29
C PRO A 221 -39.20 11.14 -11.51
N SER A 222 -38.40 10.07 -11.51
CA SER A 222 -38.61 8.93 -12.39
C SER A 222 -39.92 8.32 -11.94
N GLN A 223 -40.99 8.70 -12.62
CA GLN A 223 -42.27 8.03 -12.55
C GLN A 223 -42.00 6.57 -12.89
N MET A 224 -42.12 5.69 -11.90
CA MET A 224 -42.34 4.28 -12.19
C MET A 224 -43.74 4.18 -12.82
N PRO A 225 -43.90 3.63 -14.03
CA PRO A 225 -45.21 3.21 -14.47
C PRO A 225 -45.63 2.01 -13.62
N SER A 226 -46.76 2.15 -12.94
CA SER A 226 -47.49 1.05 -12.30
C SER A 226 -47.73 -0.07 -13.31
N ALA A 227 -47.35 -1.29 -12.92
CA ALA A 227 -47.69 -2.50 -13.68
C ALA A 227 -49.22 -2.71 -13.70
N PRO A 228 -49.85 -2.96 -14.87
CA PRO A 228 -51.20 -3.50 -14.93
C PRO A 228 -51.19 -5.04 -14.76
N PRO A 229 -52.33 -5.65 -14.35
CA PRO A 229 -52.44 -7.09 -14.08
C PRO A 229 -52.48 -7.93 -15.37
N PRO A 230 -52.33 -9.26 -15.28
CA PRO A 230 -52.05 -10.11 -16.44
C PRO A 230 -53.34 -10.56 -17.13
N GLU A 231 -53.39 -10.41 -18.45
CA GLU A 231 -54.29 -11.18 -19.33
C GLU A 231 -53.44 -11.95 -20.36
N ALA A 232 -53.77 -13.22 -20.52
CA ALA A 232 -53.11 -14.18 -21.42
C ALA A 232 -53.82 -14.22 -22.80
N PRO A 233 -53.43 -15.10 -23.74
CA PRO A 233 -52.41 -14.83 -24.75
C PRO A 233 -52.98 -14.88 -26.19
N VAL A 234 -52.42 -14.13 -27.14
CA VAL A 234 -52.67 -14.42 -28.57
C VAL A 234 -51.50 -14.08 -29.50
N ALA A 235 -51.01 -15.16 -30.12
CA ALA A 235 -50.31 -15.41 -31.38
C ALA A 235 -49.67 -14.29 -32.26
N LEU A 236 -48.45 -14.66 -32.72
CA LEU A 236 -47.82 -14.49 -34.04
C LEU A 236 -47.70 -13.08 -34.66
N SER A 237 -46.47 -12.66 -34.99
CA SER A 237 -45.91 -12.97 -36.33
C SER A 237 -44.45 -12.51 -36.46
N LEU A 238 -43.65 -13.34 -37.13
CA LEU A 238 -42.28 -13.05 -37.57
C LEU A 238 -42.24 -11.90 -38.58
N ALA A 239 -41.21 -11.07 -38.48
CA ALA A 239 -40.61 -10.40 -39.64
C ALA A 239 -39.09 -10.36 -39.48
N VAL A 240 -38.45 -11.06 -40.42
CA VAL A 240 -37.01 -11.26 -40.60
C VAL A 240 -36.35 -9.98 -41.09
N ALA A 241 -35.18 -9.65 -40.52
CA ALA A 241 -34.20 -8.75 -41.13
C ALA A 241 -32.86 -9.51 -41.29
N PRO A 242 -32.11 -9.29 -42.39
CA PRO A 242 -30.95 -10.12 -42.76
C PRO A 242 -29.70 -9.83 -41.92
N PRO A 243 -28.75 -10.78 -41.81
CA PRO A 243 -27.55 -10.62 -41.01
C PRO A 243 -26.51 -9.75 -41.73
N VAL A 244 -25.93 -8.81 -40.99
CA VAL A 244 -24.69 -8.10 -41.36
C VAL A 244 -23.52 -9.07 -41.14
N PRO A 245 -22.53 -9.16 -42.05
CA PRO A 245 -21.45 -10.15 -41.96
C PRO A 245 -20.51 -9.87 -40.78
N GLU A 246 -20.27 -10.90 -39.97
CA GLU A 246 -19.29 -10.92 -38.89
C GLU A 246 -17.85 -10.89 -39.44
N PRO A 247 -16.92 -10.15 -38.81
CA PRO A 247 -15.48 -10.31 -39.07
C PRO A 247 -14.98 -11.66 -38.57
N PRO A 248 -13.90 -12.23 -39.15
CA PRO A 248 -13.48 -13.59 -38.90
C PRO A 248 -13.10 -13.81 -37.43
N ALA A 249 -13.64 -14.89 -36.88
CA ALA A 249 -13.31 -15.40 -35.56
C ALA A 249 -11.79 -15.61 -35.44
N ALA A 250 -11.16 -14.81 -34.59
CA ALA A 250 -9.98 -15.27 -33.90
C ALA A 250 -10.44 -16.47 -33.05
N VAL A 251 -9.90 -17.64 -33.38
CA VAL A 251 -10.08 -18.88 -32.63
C VAL A 251 -9.77 -18.58 -31.16
N LEU A 252 -10.81 -18.44 -30.35
CA LEU A 252 -10.65 -18.47 -28.91
C LEU A 252 -10.06 -19.84 -28.57
N PRO A 253 -8.97 -19.92 -27.81
CA PRO A 253 -8.55 -21.20 -27.26
C PRO A 253 -9.72 -21.76 -26.45
N ALA A 254 -9.97 -23.06 -26.61
CA ALA A 254 -10.98 -23.78 -25.84
C ALA A 254 -10.88 -23.40 -24.35
N PRO A 255 -12.01 -23.28 -23.62
CA PRO A 255 -11.98 -23.01 -22.19
C PRO A 255 -11.03 -24.01 -21.54
N GLN A 256 -9.91 -23.51 -21.02
CA GLN A 256 -9.01 -24.36 -20.27
C GLN A 256 -9.82 -24.94 -19.12
N PRO A 257 -9.76 -26.26 -18.87
CA PRO A 257 -10.35 -26.82 -17.67
C PRO A 257 -9.82 -26.01 -16.48
N PRO A 258 -10.66 -25.75 -15.46
CA PRO A 258 -10.21 -25.03 -14.27
C PRO A 258 -8.89 -25.64 -13.82
N PRO A 259 -7.89 -24.81 -13.43
CA PRO A 259 -6.61 -25.34 -13.01
C PRO A 259 -6.88 -26.46 -12.03
N ALA A 260 -6.37 -27.65 -12.35
CA ALA A 260 -6.42 -28.81 -11.48
C ALA A 260 -6.12 -28.29 -10.08
N GLN A 261 -7.09 -28.49 -9.18
CA GLN A 261 -7.03 -28.05 -7.81
C GLN A 261 -5.65 -28.47 -7.30
N ALA A 262 -4.73 -27.50 -7.21
CA ALA A 262 -3.44 -27.71 -6.61
C ALA A 262 -3.76 -28.15 -5.19
N ASP A 263 -3.42 -29.41 -4.91
CA ASP A 263 -3.58 -30.13 -3.67
C ASP A 263 -4.23 -29.30 -2.56
N THR A 264 -5.53 -29.48 -2.37
CA THR A 264 -6.11 -29.19 -1.06
C THR A 264 -5.29 -30.04 -0.10
N PRO A 265 -4.55 -29.47 0.88
CA PRO A 265 -3.85 -30.30 1.82
C PRO A 265 -4.92 -31.09 2.53
N VAL A 266 -4.97 -32.41 2.27
CA VAL A 266 -5.72 -33.34 3.10
C VAL A 266 -5.19 -33.10 4.50
N ALA A 267 -6.06 -32.58 5.37
CA ALA A 267 -5.71 -32.26 6.75
C ALA A 267 -5.07 -33.51 7.35
N GLN A 268 -3.76 -33.45 7.61
CA GLN A 268 -3.04 -34.52 8.26
C GLN A 268 -3.71 -34.76 9.63
N PRO A 269 -3.88 -36.01 10.08
CA PRO A 269 -4.43 -36.28 11.40
C PRO A 269 -3.56 -35.58 12.46
N GLY A 270 -4.09 -34.49 13.05
CA GLY A 270 -3.35 -33.59 13.94
C GLY A 270 -3.28 -32.12 13.50
N ALA A 271 -3.79 -31.77 12.31
CA ALA A 271 -3.75 -30.40 11.78
C ALA A 271 -4.48 -29.39 12.67
N ARG A 272 -3.81 -28.28 12.99
CA ARG A 272 -4.33 -27.22 13.87
C ARG A 272 -4.65 -25.97 13.07
N TRP A 273 -5.86 -25.46 13.22
CA TRP A 273 -6.40 -24.29 12.51
C TRP A 273 -6.30 -23.03 13.36
N SER A 274 -5.91 -21.95 12.70
CA SER A 274 -5.77 -20.61 13.28
C SER A 274 -6.33 -19.56 12.32
N VAL A 275 -6.74 -18.40 12.84
CA VAL A 275 -7.14 -17.28 11.99
C VAL A 275 -5.92 -16.40 11.75
N GLN A 276 -5.52 -16.24 10.49
CA GLN A 276 -4.45 -15.34 10.07
C GLN A 276 -4.98 -13.92 9.88
N LEU A 277 -4.34 -12.99 10.60
CA LEU A 277 -4.65 -11.56 10.61
C LEU A 277 -3.65 -10.74 9.80
N GLY A 278 -2.49 -11.32 9.47
CA GLY A 278 -1.48 -10.73 8.59
C GLY A 278 -0.30 -11.67 8.36
N ALA A 279 0.42 -11.47 7.26
CA ALA A 279 1.69 -12.13 6.96
C ALA A 279 2.69 -11.07 6.46
N PHE A 280 3.86 -11.02 7.08
CA PHE A 280 4.84 -9.96 6.88
C PHE A 280 6.22 -10.55 6.62
N ARG A 281 6.99 -9.96 5.70
CA ARG A 281 8.40 -10.33 5.50
C ARG A 281 9.34 -9.73 6.56
N VAL A 282 8.86 -8.73 7.28
CA VAL A 282 9.62 -8.00 8.31
C VAL A 282 9.01 -8.30 9.67
N ASP A 283 9.80 -8.88 10.58
CA ASP A 283 9.35 -9.27 11.92
C ASP A 283 8.77 -8.10 12.73
N ALA A 284 9.37 -6.92 12.63
CA ALA A 284 8.91 -5.73 13.36
C ALA A 284 7.46 -5.35 13.00
N ASN A 285 7.05 -5.54 11.73
CA ASN A 285 5.68 -5.23 11.29
C ASN A 285 4.67 -6.24 11.86
N ALA A 286 5.07 -7.52 11.93
CA ALA A 286 4.25 -8.54 12.58
C ALA A 286 4.11 -8.29 14.09
N GLN A 287 5.19 -7.82 14.74
CA GLN A 287 5.18 -7.40 16.15
C GLN A 287 4.28 -6.19 16.39
N ALA A 288 4.41 -5.13 15.59
CA ALA A 288 3.57 -3.96 15.68
C ALA A 288 2.08 -4.29 15.48
N LEU A 289 1.76 -5.16 14.52
CA LEU A 289 0.38 -5.63 14.34
C LEU A 289 -0.10 -6.44 15.55
N ARG A 290 0.71 -7.37 16.06
CA ARG A 290 0.39 -8.16 17.26
C ARG A 290 0.07 -7.25 18.45
N ASP A 291 0.91 -6.27 18.72
CA ASP A 291 0.79 -5.39 19.89
C ASP A 291 -0.43 -4.49 19.80
N ARG A 292 -0.70 -3.93 18.61
CA ARG A 292 -1.91 -3.17 18.36
C ARG A 292 -3.16 -4.03 18.56
N LEU A 293 -3.15 -5.27 18.09
CA LEU A 293 -4.27 -6.20 18.27
C LEU A 293 -4.43 -6.64 19.72
N ALA A 294 -3.35 -6.88 20.44
CA ALA A 294 -3.39 -7.19 21.86
C ALA A 294 -4.02 -6.02 22.64
N LEU A 295 -3.68 -4.78 22.31
CA LEU A 295 -4.28 -3.60 22.92
C LEU A 295 -5.77 -3.47 22.61
N LEU A 296 -6.16 -3.62 21.33
CA LEU A 296 -7.57 -3.55 20.90
C LEU A 296 -8.42 -4.65 21.55
N LEU A 297 -7.91 -5.87 21.61
CA LEU A 297 -8.62 -7.03 22.16
C LEU A 297 -8.59 -7.08 23.69
N SER A 298 -7.83 -6.20 24.33
CA SER A 298 -7.83 -5.99 25.79
C SER A 298 -8.84 -4.92 26.24
N GLN A 299 -9.50 -4.22 25.31
CA GLN A 299 -10.52 -3.21 25.64
C GLN A 299 -11.82 -3.88 26.14
N PRO A 300 -12.59 -3.21 27.03
CA PRO A 300 -13.83 -3.76 27.58
C PRO A 300 -14.87 -4.08 26.50
N ASP A 301 -14.86 -3.36 25.38
CA ASP A 301 -15.74 -3.58 24.23
C ASP A 301 -15.45 -4.90 23.49
N ALA A 302 -14.29 -5.52 23.73
CA ALA A 302 -13.94 -6.86 23.23
C ALA A 302 -14.59 -7.99 24.07
N ALA A 303 -15.49 -7.69 25.00
CA ALA A 303 -16.18 -8.68 25.82
C ALA A 303 -16.90 -9.77 25.00
N SER A 304 -17.35 -9.43 23.78
CA SER A 304 -18.01 -10.34 22.84
C SER A 304 -17.05 -11.31 22.12
N VAL A 305 -15.72 -11.07 22.20
CA VAL A 305 -14.70 -11.94 21.61
C VAL A 305 -14.27 -12.99 22.65
N PRO A 306 -14.30 -14.30 22.34
CA PRO A 306 -13.81 -15.35 23.24
C PRO A 306 -12.37 -15.11 23.70
N ALA A 307 -12.02 -15.52 24.92
CA ALA A 307 -10.68 -15.30 25.49
C ALA A 307 -9.55 -15.88 24.61
N GLU A 308 -9.81 -17.02 23.97
CA GLU A 308 -8.93 -17.70 23.03
C GLU A 308 -8.61 -16.86 21.78
N LEU A 309 -9.48 -15.89 21.47
CA LEU A 309 -9.33 -14.94 20.37
C LEU A 309 -8.86 -13.55 20.82
N ARG A 310 -8.37 -13.40 22.06
CA ARG A 310 -7.84 -12.11 22.55
C ARG A 310 -6.31 -12.04 22.53
N VAL A 311 -5.64 -13.18 22.37
CA VAL A 311 -4.17 -13.25 22.39
C VAL A 311 -3.63 -13.53 20.99
N PRO A 312 -3.25 -12.49 20.23
CA PRO A 312 -2.56 -12.69 18.95
C PRO A 312 -1.15 -13.24 19.18
N ARG A 313 -0.77 -14.23 18.38
CA ARG A 313 0.56 -14.84 18.39
C ARG A 313 1.28 -14.62 17.06
N ILE A 314 2.59 -14.75 17.10
CA ILE A 314 3.45 -14.66 15.91
C ILE A 314 4.01 -16.05 15.62
N GLU A 315 3.88 -16.48 14.37
CA GLU A 315 4.49 -17.71 13.87
C GLU A 315 5.41 -17.37 12.70
N ARG A 316 6.67 -17.79 12.79
CA ARG A 316 7.69 -17.57 11.76
C ARG A 316 7.79 -18.81 10.88
N GLN A 317 7.61 -18.64 9.58
CA GLN A 317 7.67 -19.73 8.62
C GLN A 317 8.41 -19.29 7.36
N ALA A 318 9.57 -19.91 7.11
CA ALA A 318 10.46 -19.60 5.99
C ALA A 318 10.78 -18.10 5.86
N ASP A 319 10.18 -17.40 4.89
CA ASP A 319 10.39 -15.98 4.58
C ASP A 319 9.27 -15.05 5.10
N LEU A 320 8.29 -15.59 5.85
CA LEU A 320 7.12 -14.87 6.32
C LEU A 320 6.89 -15.05 7.83
N THR A 321 6.68 -13.93 8.50
CA THR A 321 6.21 -13.83 9.88
C THR A 321 4.70 -13.57 9.87
N ARG A 322 3.92 -14.56 10.30
CA ARG A 322 2.45 -14.53 10.32
C ARG A 322 1.94 -14.13 11.70
N VAL A 323 0.90 -13.30 11.73
CA VAL A 323 0.16 -12.95 12.95
C VAL A 323 -1.13 -13.78 12.95
N LEU A 324 -1.22 -14.69 13.91
CA LEU A 324 -2.29 -15.69 14.02
C LEU A 324 -3.05 -15.50 15.33
N ILE A 325 -4.30 -15.93 15.37
CA ILE A 325 -5.12 -15.90 16.58
C ILE A 325 -6.02 -17.13 16.65
N GLY A 326 -6.25 -17.64 17.86
CA GLY A 326 -6.96 -18.89 18.09
C GLY A 326 -6.16 -20.14 17.65
N ASP A 327 -6.43 -21.27 18.28
CA ASP A 327 -5.84 -22.56 17.91
C ASP A 327 -6.84 -23.69 18.13
N THR A 328 -7.31 -24.34 17.08
CA THR A 328 -8.36 -25.37 17.15
C THR A 328 -8.12 -26.54 16.20
N ALA A 329 -8.50 -27.75 16.59
CA ALA A 329 -8.46 -28.91 15.70
C ALA A 329 -9.62 -28.91 14.67
N GLN A 330 -10.65 -28.11 14.90
CA GLN A 330 -11.87 -28.10 14.08
C GLN A 330 -11.91 -26.90 13.14
N ARG A 331 -11.89 -27.17 11.82
CA ARG A 331 -11.99 -26.13 10.78
C ARG A 331 -13.28 -25.29 10.90
N ALA A 332 -14.39 -25.90 11.30
CA ALA A 332 -15.67 -25.21 11.48
C ALA A 332 -15.58 -24.10 12.54
N VAL A 333 -14.94 -24.39 13.67
CA VAL A 333 -14.70 -23.42 14.75
C VAL A 333 -13.78 -22.30 14.28
N ALA A 334 -12.72 -22.61 13.53
CA ALA A 334 -11.84 -21.59 12.96
C ALA A 334 -12.56 -20.65 11.97
N LEU A 335 -13.51 -21.18 11.18
CA LEU A 335 -14.36 -20.37 10.28
C LEU A 335 -15.27 -19.41 11.06
N GLU A 336 -15.87 -19.87 12.16
CA GLU A 336 -16.69 -19.01 13.02
C GLU A 336 -15.86 -17.89 13.66
N TRP A 337 -14.68 -18.23 14.17
CA TRP A 337 -13.73 -17.26 14.70
C TRP A 337 -13.31 -16.23 13.66
N SER A 338 -13.03 -16.69 12.43
CA SER A 338 -12.73 -15.81 11.30
C SER A 338 -13.86 -14.81 11.06
N ARG A 339 -15.12 -15.26 10.98
CA ARG A 339 -16.28 -14.36 10.79
C ARG A 339 -16.48 -13.40 11.95
N LEU A 340 -16.29 -13.86 13.19
CA LEU A 340 -16.41 -13.02 14.38
C LEU A 340 -15.36 -11.91 14.35
N LEU A 341 -14.11 -12.26 14.06
CA LEU A 341 -13.00 -11.31 13.96
C LEU A 341 -13.16 -10.37 12.77
N GLN A 342 -13.70 -10.81 11.64
CA GLN A 342 -14.02 -9.94 10.51
C GLN A 342 -15.05 -8.87 10.88
N ARG A 343 -16.11 -9.24 11.60
CA ARG A 343 -17.12 -8.29 12.08
C ARG A 343 -16.55 -7.31 13.11
N TYR A 344 -15.74 -7.81 14.04
CA TYR A 344 -15.16 -6.98 15.11
C TYR A 344 -14.08 -6.03 14.59
N LEU A 345 -13.20 -6.51 13.71
CA LEU A 345 -12.05 -5.75 13.22
C LEU A 345 -12.35 -4.99 11.92
N GLY A 346 -13.49 -5.25 11.27
CA GLY A 346 -13.87 -4.62 10.00
C GLY A 346 -12.92 -4.91 8.83
N ARG A 347 -12.19 -6.03 8.87
CA ARG A 347 -11.18 -6.42 7.87
C ARG A 347 -11.32 -7.88 7.49
N GLN A 348 -10.89 -8.25 6.28
CA GLN A 348 -10.82 -9.65 5.88
C GLN A 348 -9.73 -10.41 6.67
N THR A 349 -10.02 -11.67 6.99
CA THR A 349 -9.11 -12.59 7.66
C THR A 349 -9.02 -13.88 6.86
N ALA A 350 -7.89 -14.56 6.93
CA ALA A 350 -7.68 -15.85 6.27
C ALA A 350 -7.59 -16.98 7.30
N LEU A 351 -7.81 -18.22 6.88
CA LEU A 351 -7.52 -19.38 7.72
C LEU A 351 -6.11 -19.87 7.45
N PHE A 352 -5.44 -20.29 8.50
CA PHE A 352 -4.13 -20.92 8.47
C PHE A 352 -4.24 -22.30 9.10
N VAL A 353 -3.61 -23.29 8.48
CA VAL A 353 -3.52 -24.66 8.99
C VAL A 353 -2.05 -25.00 9.18
N ARG A 354 -1.72 -25.55 10.35
CA ARG A 354 -0.40 -26.05 10.70
C ARG A 354 -0.34 -27.56 10.59
#